data_AF-A0A4Q3T0E7-F1
#
_entry.id   AF-A0A4Q3T0E7-F1
#
_cell.length_a   1.000
_cell.length_b   1.000
_cell.length_c   1.000
_cell.angle_alpha   90.00
_cell.angle_beta   90.00
_cell.angle_gamma   90.00
#
_symmetry.space_group_name_H-M   'P 1'
#
loop_
_entity.id
_entity.type
_entity.pdbx_description
1 polymer ?
#
loop_
_entity_poly.entity_id
_entity_poly.type
_entity_poly.pdbx_seq_one_letter_code
_entity_poly.pdbx_strand_id
1 'polypeptide(L)'
;MAERKGARSTDRFQKKREAILDASTILLNQHGVKGLTLAVAAAAVDLSTTSVTYYFKRKDDLAAACIMRGLNWLLAAVDTALAETTPQARLHKLLELYLERLRLTAIGEAPPLPALSDIRALNNPQRTEVFEVFMRLFRKVRGLFETPELGWLGRGKRTARTHMLLEQLFWAAVWLAKYDPEDYGRIRERMYDILVGGLAAEGAAWEPTPIPLADLAAREGPEMSRETFLLAATRLINSRGYRGASVDKISAELNVTKGSFYHHNDAKDDLVVACFDRTFDVMRRVQR
;
A
#
# COMPACT_ATOMS: atom_id res chain seq x y z
N MET A 1 -34.71 26.47 -15.48
CA MET A 1 -35.00 25.72 -14.23
C MET A 1 -35.02 24.20 -14.45
N ALA A 2 -35.52 23.69 -15.59
CA ALA A 2 -35.50 22.27 -15.96
C ALA A 2 -34.08 21.69 -16.18
N GLU A 3 -33.19 22.40 -16.88
CA GLU A 3 -31.79 21.97 -17.09
C GLU A 3 -31.01 21.80 -15.78
N ARG A 4 -31.22 22.71 -14.82
CA ARG A 4 -30.61 22.67 -13.48
C ARG A 4 -31.12 21.48 -12.65
N LYS A 5 -32.35 21.00 -12.90
CA LYS A 5 -32.96 19.84 -12.25
C LYS A 5 -32.47 18.51 -12.88
N GLY A 6 -32.28 18.49 -14.21
CA GLY A 6 -31.66 17.40 -14.95
C GLY A 6 -30.19 17.18 -14.54
N ALA A 7 -29.38 18.23 -14.53
CA ALA A 7 -27.98 18.16 -14.11
C ALA A 7 -27.81 17.66 -12.67
N ARG A 8 -28.69 18.08 -11.74
CA ARG A 8 -28.67 17.66 -10.32
C ARG A 8 -29.09 16.20 -10.12
N SER A 9 -29.99 15.68 -10.96
CA SER A 9 -30.38 14.27 -10.94
C SER A 9 -29.24 13.36 -11.43
N THR A 10 -28.54 13.76 -12.49
CA THR A 10 -27.38 13.06 -13.03
C THR A 10 -26.21 13.04 -12.04
N ASP A 11 -25.94 14.15 -11.36
CA ASP A 11 -24.91 14.24 -10.32
C ASP A 11 -25.20 13.28 -9.15
N ARG A 12 -26.44 13.26 -8.65
CA ARG A 12 -26.84 12.33 -7.58
C ARG A 12 -26.73 10.87 -8.01
N PHE A 13 -27.12 10.57 -9.26
CA PHE A 13 -26.97 9.23 -9.83
C PHE A 13 -25.51 8.80 -9.85
N GLN A 14 -24.61 9.66 -10.35
CA GLN A 14 -23.19 9.36 -10.44
C GLN A 14 -22.55 9.18 -9.07
N LYS A 15 -22.85 10.06 -8.10
CA LYS A 15 -22.34 9.95 -6.73
C LYS A 15 -22.70 8.62 -6.08
N LYS A 16 -23.97 8.18 -6.24
CA LYS A 16 -24.40 6.87 -5.74
C LYS A 16 -23.68 5.71 -6.42
N ARG A 17 -23.52 5.81 -7.75
CA ARG A 17 -22.80 4.78 -8.53
C ARG A 17 -21.34 4.68 -8.07
N GLU A 18 -20.67 5.79 -7.84
CA GLU A 18 -19.29 5.80 -7.33
C GLU A 18 -19.19 5.22 -5.92
N ALA A 19 -20.10 5.58 -5.01
CA ALA A 19 -20.13 5.01 -3.66
C ALA A 19 -20.29 3.47 -3.67
N ILE A 20 -21.17 2.95 -4.54
CA ILE A 20 -21.31 1.49 -4.74
C ILE A 20 -20.00 0.88 -5.22
N LEU A 21 -19.32 1.50 -6.19
CA LEU A 21 -18.07 0.99 -6.73
C LEU A 21 -16.92 1.05 -5.71
N ASP A 22 -16.87 2.08 -4.87
CA ASP A 22 -15.87 2.22 -3.80
C ASP A 22 -15.98 1.09 -2.77
N ALA A 23 -17.18 0.91 -2.21
CA ALA A 23 -17.44 -0.18 -1.27
C ALA A 23 -17.23 -1.56 -1.93
N SER A 24 -17.67 -1.73 -3.18
CA SER A 24 -17.53 -2.99 -3.91
C SER A 24 -16.07 -3.32 -4.22
N THR A 25 -15.19 -2.32 -4.40
CA THR A 25 -13.77 -2.56 -4.65
C THR A 25 -13.06 -3.06 -3.39
N ILE A 26 -13.45 -2.58 -2.21
CA ILE A 26 -12.97 -3.11 -0.93
C ILE A 26 -13.38 -4.57 -0.77
N LEU A 27 -14.67 -4.87 -0.98
CA LEU A 27 -15.21 -6.24 -0.91
C LEU A 27 -14.58 -7.18 -1.93
N LEU A 28 -14.35 -6.70 -3.16
CA LEU A 28 -13.66 -7.42 -4.21
C LEU A 28 -12.25 -7.80 -3.78
N ASN A 29 -11.47 -6.85 -3.27
CA ASN A 29 -10.10 -7.11 -2.83
C ASN A 29 -10.02 -8.07 -1.64
N GLN A 30 -11.04 -8.10 -0.76
CA GLN A 30 -11.07 -8.95 0.43
C GLN A 30 -11.59 -10.37 0.15
N HIS A 31 -12.55 -10.52 -0.77
CA HIS A 31 -13.31 -11.77 -0.93
C HIS A 31 -13.32 -12.30 -2.38
N GLY A 32 -12.67 -11.61 -3.31
CA GLY A 32 -12.64 -11.90 -4.73
C GLY A 32 -14.02 -11.77 -5.40
N VAL A 33 -14.05 -12.04 -6.72
CA VAL A 33 -15.29 -11.97 -7.54
C VAL A 33 -16.39 -12.88 -7.01
N LYS A 34 -16.05 -14.02 -6.40
CA LYS A 34 -17.04 -14.95 -5.85
C LYS A 34 -17.77 -14.36 -4.64
N GLY A 35 -17.06 -13.64 -3.77
CA GLY A 35 -17.62 -13.00 -2.57
C GLY A 35 -18.37 -11.70 -2.85
N LEU A 36 -18.10 -11.03 -3.97
CA LEU A 36 -18.81 -9.83 -4.38
C LEU A 36 -20.21 -10.16 -4.92
N THR A 37 -21.22 -10.13 -4.04
CA THR A 37 -22.64 -10.23 -4.44
C THR A 37 -23.30 -8.85 -4.41
N LEU A 38 -24.34 -8.65 -5.21
CA LEU A 38 -25.09 -7.39 -5.22
C LEU A 38 -25.72 -7.08 -3.84
N ALA A 39 -26.10 -8.11 -3.08
CA ALA A 39 -26.64 -7.95 -1.74
C ALA A 39 -25.58 -7.49 -0.74
N VAL A 40 -24.39 -8.09 -0.76
CA VAL A 40 -23.27 -7.69 0.10
C VAL A 40 -22.80 -6.27 -0.26
N ALA A 41 -22.72 -5.94 -1.55
CA ALA A 41 -22.40 -4.59 -2.00
C ALA A 41 -23.45 -3.56 -1.56
N ALA A 42 -24.74 -3.91 -1.63
CA ALA A 42 -25.83 -3.03 -1.18
C ALA A 42 -25.78 -2.77 0.32
N ALA A 43 -25.57 -3.82 1.12
CA ALA A 43 -25.43 -3.71 2.57
C ALA A 43 -24.24 -2.82 2.97
N ALA A 44 -23.12 -2.88 2.23
CA ALA A 44 -21.93 -2.07 2.51
C ALA A 44 -22.12 -0.56 2.29
N VAL A 45 -23.21 -0.13 1.64
CA VAL A 45 -23.53 1.29 1.39
C VAL A 45 -24.93 1.67 1.89
N ASP A 46 -25.49 0.88 2.82
CA ASP A 46 -26.83 1.09 3.40
C ASP A 46 -27.94 1.23 2.34
N LEU A 47 -27.86 0.44 1.28
CA LEU A 47 -28.86 0.37 0.21
C LEU A 47 -29.55 -0.99 0.17
N SER A 48 -30.74 -1.03 -0.42
CA SER A 48 -31.39 -2.30 -0.77
C SER A 48 -30.73 -2.93 -2.00
N THR A 49 -30.75 -4.26 -2.10
CA THR A 49 -30.28 -4.98 -3.29
C THR A 49 -30.95 -4.46 -4.57
N THR A 50 -32.25 -4.15 -4.51
CA THR A 50 -33.01 -3.55 -5.62
C THR A 50 -32.42 -2.20 -6.08
N SER A 51 -31.90 -1.40 -5.14
CA SER A 51 -31.26 -0.13 -5.46
C SER A 51 -29.93 -0.33 -6.21
N VAL A 52 -29.16 -1.36 -5.87
CA VAL A 52 -27.91 -1.68 -6.59
C VAL A 52 -28.19 -2.29 -7.95
N THR A 53 -29.23 -3.13 -8.09
CA THR A 53 -29.62 -3.73 -9.37
C THR A 53 -30.01 -2.69 -10.44
N TYR A 54 -30.42 -1.49 -10.01
CA TYR A 54 -30.67 -0.36 -10.89
C TYR A 54 -29.39 0.11 -11.62
N TYR A 55 -28.22 -0.02 -10.99
CA TYR A 55 -26.93 0.37 -11.55
C TYR A 55 -26.19 -0.82 -12.20
N PHE A 56 -26.29 -2.00 -11.60
CA PHE A 56 -25.56 -3.20 -12.03
C PHE A 56 -26.49 -4.41 -12.00
N LYS A 57 -26.85 -4.93 -13.18
CA LYS A 57 -27.84 -6.02 -13.29
C LYS A 57 -27.32 -7.33 -12.73
N ARG A 58 -26.03 -7.62 -12.91
CA ARG A 58 -25.39 -8.86 -12.46
C ARG A 58 -24.14 -8.54 -11.65
N LYS A 59 -23.75 -9.47 -10.78
CA LYS A 59 -22.52 -9.34 -9.99
C LYS A 59 -21.27 -9.18 -10.86
N ASP A 60 -21.23 -9.85 -12.01
CA ASP A 60 -20.09 -9.79 -12.93
C ASP A 60 -20.00 -8.41 -13.58
N ASP A 61 -21.13 -7.73 -13.81
CA ASP A 61 -21.15 -6.36 -14.32
C ASP A 61 -20.58 -5.38 -13.29
N LEU A 62 -20.89 -5.59 -12.00
CA LEU A 62 -20.33 -4.82 -10.89
C LEU A 62 -18.82 -5.06 -10.73
N ALA A 63 -18.40 -6.33 -10.70
CA ALA A 63 -16.98 -6.70 -10.60
C ALA A 63 -16.17 -6.14 -11.77
N ALA A 64 -16.66 -6.29 -13.00
CA ALA A 64 -16.04 -5.72 -14.18
C ALA A 64 -15.95 -4.19 -14.11
N ALA A 65 -17.01 -3.51 -13.65
CA ALA A 65 -16.99 -2.06 -13.49
C ALA A 65 -15.96 -1.58 -12.45
N CYS A 66 -15.80 -2.30 -11.33
CA CYS A 66 -14.74 -2.01 -10.35
C CYS A 66 -13.35 -2.13 -10.99
N ILE A 67 -13.07 -3.24 -11.68
CA ILE A 67 -11.77 -3.49 -12.32
C ILE A 67 -11.49 -2.47 -13.44
N MET A 68 -12.49 -2.19 -14.28
CA MET A 68 -12.40 -1.19 -15.34
C MET A 68 -12.05 0.20 -14.79
N ARG A 69 -12.62 0.59 -13.66
CA ARG A 69 -12.30 1.87 -13.01
C ARG A 69 -10.82 1.96 -12.61
N GLY A 70 -10.28 0.88 -12.04
CA GLY A 70 -8.85 0.78 -11.72
C GLY A 70 -7.95 0.83 -12.96
N LEU A 71 -8.30 0.07 -14.01
CA LEU A 71 -7.58 0.08 -15.29
C LEU A 71 -7.59 1.46 -15.95
N ASN A 72 -8.73 2.16 -15.93
CA ASN A 72 -8.84 3.50 -16.50
C ASN A 72 -7.99 4.53 -15.73
N TRP A 73 -7.96 4.42 -14.39
CA TRP A 73 -7.06 5.25 -13.59
C TRP A 73 -5.57 4.97 -13.93
N LEU A 74 -5.18 3.70 -14.04
CA LEU A 74 -3.82 3.32 -14.44
C LEU A 74 -3.46 3.81 -15.84
N LEU A 75 -4.37 3.71 -16.81
CA LEU A 75 -4.18 4.23 -18.16
C LEU A 75 -3.90 5.74 -18.13
N ALA A 76 -4.69 6.51 -17.38
CA ALA A 76 -4.51 7.95 -17.24
C ALA A 76 -3.20 8.31 -16.52
N ALA A 77 -2.80 7.54 -15.50
CA ALA A 77 -1.52 7.73 -14.83
C ALA A 77 -0.34 7.47 -15.78
N VAL A 78 -0.41 6.42 -16.61
CA VAL A 78 0.60 6.13 -17.63
C VAL A 78 0.61 7.21 -18.72
N ASP A 79 -0.53 7.74 -19.12
CA ASP A 79 -0.59 8.86 -20.07
C ASP A 79 0.07 10.12 -19.53
N THR A 80 -0.16 10.42 -18.24
CA THR A 80 0.52 11.52 -17.56
C THR A 80 2.03 11.28 -17.51
N ALA A 81 2.45 10.07 -17.19
CA ALA A 81 3.86 9.69 -17.15
C ALA A 81 4.53 9.79 -18.53
N LEU A 82 3.86 9.35 -19.60
CA LEU A 82 4.39 9.39 -20.97
C LEU A 82 4.58 10.80 -21.52
N ALA A 83 3.94 11.81 -20.91
CA ALA A 83 4.15 13.22 -21.27
C ALA A 83 5.54 13.73 -20.87
N GLU A 84 6.24 13.03 -19.96
CA GLU A 84 7.62 13.34 -19.60
C GLU A 84 8.59 13.05 -20.76
N THR A 85 9.67 13.82 -20.80
CA THR A 85 10.61 13.84 -21.93
C THR A 85 11.53 12.63 -21.97
N THR A 86 12.07 12.20 -20.82
CA THR A 86 13.05 11.11 -20.73
C THR A 86 12.42 9.82 -20.18
N PRO A 87 12.90 8.62 -20.56
CA PRO A 87 12.44 7.36 -19.97
C PRO A 87 12.49 7.33 -18.44
N GLN A 88 13.54 7.93 -17.89
CA GLN A 88 13.79 8.09 -16.46
C GLN A 88 12.70 8.93 -15.81
N ALA A 89 12.38 10.11 -16.36
CA ALA A 89 11.32 10.97 -15.85
C ALA A 89 9.95 10.29 -15.97
N ARG A 90 9.68 9.60 -17.09
CA ARG A 90 8.45 8.82 -17.29
C ARG A 90 8.28 7.75 -16.20
N LEU A 91 9.32 6.98 -15.91
CA LEU A 91 9.28 5.96 -14.86
C LEU A 91 9.08 6.58 -13.48
N HIS A 92 9.84 7.62 -13.15
CA HIS A 92 9.72 8.32 -11.86
C HIS A 92 8.31 8.86 -11.66
N LYS A 93 7.73 9.51 -12.69
CA LYS A 93 6.38 10.03 -12.68
C LYS A 93 5.31 8.95 -12.48
N LEU A 94 5.46 7.80 -13.14
CA LEU A 94 4.53 6.68 -12.94
C LEU A 94 4.61 6.13 -11.52
N LEU A 95 5.82 5.96 -10.97
CA LEU A 95 6.02 5.50 -9.59
C LEU A 95 5.44 6.51 -8.58
N GLU A 96 5.64 7.82 -8.81
CA GLU A 96 5.04 8.88 -8.01
C GLU A 96 3.53 8.77 -7.97
N LEU A 97 2.87 8.77 -9.13
CA LEU A 97 1.41 8.72 -9.22
C LEU A 97 0.85 7.44 -8.59
N TYR A 98 1.53 6.31 -8.78
CA TYR A 98 1.11 5.03 -8.23
C TYR A 98 1.26 4.97 -6.71
N LEU A 99 2.42 5.33 -6.17
CA LEU A 99 2.65 5.28 -4.72
C LEU A 99 1.84 6.33 -3.97
N GLU A 100 1.62 7.52 -4.56
CA GLU A 100 0.73 8.52 -3.96
C GLU A 100 -0.71 8.01 -3.92
N ARG A 101 -1.18 7.31 -4.97
CA ARG A 101 -2.51 6.68 -4.94
C ARG A 101 -2.63 5.64 -3.82
N LEU A 102 -1.59 4.85 -3.59
CA LEU A 102 -1.57 3.89 -2.49
C LEU A 102 -1.47 4.58 -1.12
N ARG A 103 -0.74 5.70 -1.01
CA ARG A 103 -0.66 6.50 0.22
C ARG A 103 -2.02 7.05 0.60
N LEU A 104 -2.71 7.70 -0.33
CA LEU A 104 -4.08 8.22 -0.14
C LEU A 104 -5.06 7.11 0.25
N THR A 105 -4.88 5.90 -0.31
CA THR A 105 -5.69 4.73 0.09
C THR A 105 -5.41 4.33 1.54
N ALA A 106 -4.14 4.28 1.94
CA ALA A 106 -3.74 3.86 3.28
C ALA A 106 -4.22 4.82 4.38
N ILE A 107 -4.30 6.12 4.09
CA ILE A 107 -4.83 7.13 5.02
C ILE A 107 -6.34 7.37 4.89
N GLY A 108 -7.04 6.62 4.04
CA GLY A 108 -8.49 6.71 3.88
C GLY A 108 -9.01 7.89 3.05
N GLU A 109 -8.12 8.62 2.36
CA GLU A 109 -8.47 9.74 1.47
C GLU A 109 -8.82 9.30 0.04
N ALA A 110 -8.61 8.02 -0.29
CA ALA A 110 -8.98 7.44 -1.57
C ALA A 110 -9.47 5.98 -1.42
N PRO A 111 -10.38 5.52 -2.29
CA PRO A 111 -10.76 4.11 -2.33
C PRO A 111 -9.61 3.25 -2.89
N PRO A 112 -9.49 1.97 -2.50
CA PRO A 112 -8.42 1.11 -3.01
C PRO A 112 -8.54 0.87 -4.51
N LEU A 113 -7.42 0.57 -5.15
CA LEU A 113 -7.43 0.03 -6.52
C LEU A 113 -7.85 -1.45 -6.48
N PRO A 114 -8.58 -1.94 -7.49
CA PRO A 114 -8.96 -3.34 -7.59
C PRO A 114 -7.75 -4.24 -7.89
N ALA A 115 -7.70 -5.42 -7.28
CA ALA A 115 -6.74 -6.44 -7.63
C ALA A 115 -6.99 -6.94 -9.07
N LEU A 116 -6.02 -6.78 -9.97
CA LEU A 116 -6.18 -7.16 -11.39
C LEU A 116 -6.10 -8.67 -11.63
N SER A 117 -5.67 -9.45 -10.63
CA SER A 117 -5.73 -10.92 -10.67
C SER A 117 -7.15 -11.45 -10.87
N ASP A 118 -8.15 -10.72 -10.38
CA ASP A 118 -9.57 -11.09 -10.44
C ASP A 118 -10.17 -11.05 -11.85
N ILE A 119 -9.47 -10.46 -12.84
CA ILE A 119 -9.87 -10.53 -14.26
C ILE A 119 -10.11 -11.98 -14.68
N ARG A 120 -9.28 -12.92 -14.20
CA ARG A 120 -9.39 -14.34 -14.53
C ARG A 120 -10.62 -15.02 -13.93
N ALA A 121 -11.20 -14.44 -12.87
CA ALA A 121 -12.38 -14.96 -12.18
C ALA A 121 -13.71 -14.42 -12.76
N LEU A 122 -13.66 -13.47 -13.69
CA LEU A 122 -14.84 -12.98 -14.41
C LEU A 122 -15.33 -14.00 -15.45
N ASN A 123 -16.65 -14.01 -15.70
CA ASN A 123 -17.22 -14.76 -16.82
C ASN A 123 -17.20 -13.93 -18.11
N ASN A 124 -17.36 -14.60 -19.26
CA ASN A 124 -17.60 -13.92 -20.52
C ASN A 124 -19.04 -13.35 -20.55
N PRO A 125 -19.26 -12.20 -21.22
CA PRO A 125 -18.30 -11.43 -22.03
C PRO A 125 -17.39 -10.48 -21.23
N GLN A 126 -17.70 -10.18 -19.97
CA GLN A 126 -16.99 -9.18 -19.15
C GLN A 126 -15.49 -9.45 -19.07
N ARG A 127 -15.07 -10.70 -18.88
CA ARG A 127 -13.65 -11.08 -18.86
C ARG A 127 -12.90 -10.62 -20.11
N THR A 128 -13.48 -10.83 -21.29
CA THR A 128 -12.86 -10.45 -22.57
C THR A 128 -12.71 -8.93 -22.66
N GLU A 129 -13.79 -8.19 -22.36
CA GLU A 129 -13.81 -6.72 -22.40
C GLU A 129 -12.76 -6.11 -21.46
N VAL A 130 -12.69 -6.60 -20.22
CA VAL A 130 -11.72 -6.13 -19.22
C VAL A 130 -10.29 -6.50 -19.64
N PHE A 131 -10.09 -7.71 -20.17
CA PHE A 131 -8.78 -8.16 -20.62
C PHE A 131 -8.25 -7.34 -21.80
N GLU A 132 -9.10 -6.91 -22.74
CA GLU A 132 -8.71 -6.02 -23.84
C GLU A 132 -8.16 -4.68 -23.33
N VAL A 133 -8.77 -4.14 -22.27
CA VAL A 133 -8.34 -2.89 -21.63
C VAL A 133 -7.03 -3.10 -20.86
N PHE A 134 -6.87 -4.22 -20.17
CA PHE A 134 -5.60 -4.61 -19.56
C PHE A 134 -4.47 -4.72 -20.60
N MET A 135 -4.74 -5.33 -21.77
CA MET A 135 -3.76 -5.42 -22.86
C MET A 135 -3.40 -4.05 -23.45
N ARG A 136 -4.34 -3.09 -23.42
CA ARG A 136 -4.07 -1.68 -23.78
C ARG A 136 -3.15 -1.01 -22.77
N LEU A 137 -3.40 -1.21 -21.47
CA LEU A 137 -2.53 -0.74 -20.39
C LEU A 137 -1.11 -1.30 -20.57
N PHE A 138 -0.99 -2.61 -20.77
CA PHE A 138 0.30 -3.27 -21.01
C PHE A 138 1.07 -2.62 -22.17
N ARG A 139 0.40 -2.40 -23.30
CA ARG A 139 1.02 -1.73 -24.47
C ARG A 139 1.46 -0.30 -24.15
N LYS A 140 0.67 0.48 -23.40
CA LYS A 140 1.05 1.85 -23.00
C LYS A 140 2.24 1.86 -22.05
N VAL A 141 2.28 0.97 -21.06
CA VAL A 141 3.43 0.87 -20.13
C VAL A 141 4.70 0.46 -20.90
N ARG A 142 4.59 -0.39 -21.92
CA ARG A 142 5.73 -0.68 -22.81
C ARG A 142 6.25 0.57 -23.53
N GLY A 143 5.36 1.51 -23.84
CA GLY A 143 5.67 2.83 -24.41
C GLY A 143 6.66 3.65 -23.58
N LEU A 144 6.79 3.39 -22.27
CA LEU A 144 7.80 4.06 -21.42
C LEU A 144 9.23 3.81 -21.93
N PHE A 145 9.46 2.66 -22.57
CA PHE A 145 10.77 2.26 -23.12
C PHE A 145 10.92 2.61 -24.61
N GLU A 146 9.92 3.24 -25.24
CA GLU A 146 9.93 3.56 -26.67
C GLU A 146 10.48 4.98 -26.87
N THR A 147 11.80 5.13 -26.64
CA THR A 147 12.53 6.39 -26.87
C THR A 147 13.82 6.16 -27.66
N PRO A 148 14.39 7.20 -28.29
CA PRO A 148 15.65 7.10 -29.02
C PRO A 148 16.81 6.59 -28.15
N GLU A 149 16.92 7.03 -26.89
CA GLU A 149 17.99 6.64 -25.96
C GLU A 149 17.94 5.14 -25.62
N LEU A 150 16.75 4.56 -25.67
CA LEU A 150 16.51 3.13 -25.46
C LEU A 150 16.31 2.36 -26.78
N GLY A 151 16.80 2.91 -27.91
CA GLY A 151 16.73 2.27 -29.22
C GLY A 151 17.35 0.88 -29.25
N TRP A 152 18.37 0.63 -28.43
CA TRP A 152 19.04 -0.67 -28.27
C TRP A 152 18.15 -1.75 -27.62
N LEU A 153 17.06 -1.38 -26.96
CA LEU A 153 16.08 -2.34 -26.43
C LEU A 153 15.18 -2.83 -27.56
N GLY A 154 15.43 -4.02 -28.07
CA GLY A 154 14.49 -4.72 -28.95
C GLY A 154 13.13 -4.97 -28.27
N ARG A 155 12.09 -5.22 -29.08
CA ARG A 155 10.69 -5.40 -28.62
C ARG A 155 10.54 -6.44 -27.49
N GLY A 156 11.27 -7.55 -27.56
CA GLY A 156 11.27 -8.59 -26.52
C GLY A 156 11.76 -8.06 -25.16
N LYS A 157 12.89 -7.34 -25.15
CA LYS A 157 13.44 -6.74 -23.91
C LYS A 157 12.51 -5.67 -23.33
N ARG A 158 11.89 -4.83 -24.17
CA ARG A 158 10.86 -3.86 -23.71
C ARG A 158 9.67 -4.57 -23.07
N THR A 159 9.22 -5.67 -23.67
CA THR A 159 8.10 -6.47 -23.16
C THR A 159 8.44 -7.13 -21.83
N ALA A 160 9.63 -7.71 -21.67
CA ALA A 160 10.10 -8.28 -20.41
C ALA A 160 10.18 -7.22 -19.29
N ARG A 161 10.74 -6.04 -19.59
CA ARG A 161 10.78 -4.91 -18.64
C ARG A 161 9.39 -4.38 -18.28
N THR A 162 8.44 -4.41 -19.21
CA THR A 162 7.04 -4.04 -18.95
C THR A 162 6.39 -4.99 -17.96
N HIS A 163 6.58 -6.31 -18.14
CA HIS A 163 6.11 -7.30 -17.16
C HIS A 163 6.73 -7.04 -15.79
N MET A 164 8.06 -6.93 -15.72
CA MET A 164 8.77 -6.67 -14.46
C MET A 164 8.21 -5.44 -13.73
N LEU A 165 8.04 -4.32 -14.44
CA LEU A 165 7.50 -3.08 -13.87
C LEU A 165 6.06 -3.25 -13.37
N LEU A 166 5.17 -3.85 -14.17
CA LEU A 166 3.79 -4.08 -13.76
C LEU A 166 3.70 -4.98 -12.53
N GLU A 167 4.51 -6.04 -12.45
CA GLU A 167 4.58 -6.89 -11.26
C GLU A 167 5.05 -6.11 -10.03
N GLN A 168 6.06 -5.23 -10.17
CA GLN A 168 6.50 -4.37 -9.05
C GLN A 168 5.39 -3.42 -8.58
N LEU A 169 4.66 -2.79 -9.51
CA LEU A 169 3.54 -1.91 -9.16
C LEU A 169 2.44 -2.71 -8.44
N PHE A 170 1.96 -3.80 -9.03
CA PHE A 170 0.82 -4.54 -8.45
C PHE A 170 1.15 -5.22 -7.12
N TRP A 171 2.38 -5.71 -6.95
CA TRP A 171 2.80 -6.31 -5.69
C TRP A 171 3.07 -5.26 -4.60
N ALA A 172 3.32 -3.98 -4.97
CA ALA A 172 3.55 -2.89 -4.02
C ALA A 172 2.45 -2.77 -2.98
N ALA A 173 1.18 -2.84 -3.38
CA ALA A 173 0.06 -2.75 -2.46
C ALA A 173 0.08 -3.82 -1.34
N VAL A 174 0.72 -4.97 -1.57
CA VAL A 174 0.79 -6.07 -0.61
C VAL A 174 1.88 -5.85 0.44
N TRP A 175 3.07 -5.42 0.02
CA TRP A 175 4.20 -5.25 0.94
C TRP A 175 4.29 -3.85 1.54
N LEU A 176 3.70 -2.83 0.92
CA LEU A 176 3.67 -1.46 1.45
C LEU A 176 2.93 -1.33 2.78
N ALA A 177 1.97 -2.22 3.06
CA ALA A 177 1.28 -2.28 4.36
C ALA A 177 2.22 -2.53 5.56
N LYS A 178 3.50 -2.87 5.31
CA LYS A 178 4.55 -3.03 6.34
C LYS A 178 5.30 -1.72 6.65
N TYR A 179 4.98 -0.63 5.95
CA TYR A 179 5.61 0.67 6.06
C TYR A 179 4.59 1.73 6.44
N ASP A 180 5.05 2.80 7.07
CA ASP A 180 4.22 3.97 7.33
C ASP A 180 3.88 4.67 6.00
N PRO A 181 2.64 5.12 5.76
CA PRO A 181 2.29 5.90 4.57
C PRO A 181 3.19 7.11 4.32
N GLU A 182 3.73 7.74 5.38
CA GLU A 182 4.68 8.87 5.26
C GLU A 182 5.98 8.47 4.53
N ASP A 183 6.37 7.20 4.59
CA ASP A 183 7.58 6.68 3.95
C ASP A 183 7.43 6.37 2.45
N TYR A 184 6.22 6.41 1.89
CA TYR A 184 5.98 5.96 0.52
C TYR A 184 6.77 6.79 -0.51
N GLY A 185 7.02 8.08 -0.23
CA GLY A 185 7.88 8.92 -1.06
C GLY A 185 9.35 8.46 -1.05
N ARG A 186 9.87 8.04 0.10
CA ARG A 186 11.24 7.49 0.22
C ARG A 186 11.35 6.12 -0.44
N ILE A 187 10.33 5.28 -0.27
CA ILE A 187 10.23 3.98 -0.92
C ILE A 187 10.22 4.13 -2.44
N ARG A 188 9.48 5.11 -2.97
CA ARG A 188 9.50 5.47 -4.41
C ARG A 188 10.92 5.69 -4.92
N GLU A 189 11.71 6.52 -4.22
CA GLU A 189 13.09 6.80 -4.63
C GLU A 189 13.96 5.54 -4.62
N ARG A 190 13.79 4.65 -3.63
CA ARG A 190 14.52 3.37 -3.59
C ARG A 190 14.08 2.40 -4.68
N MET A 191 12.78 2.31 -4.96
CA MET A 191 12.28 1.54 -6.09
C MET A 191 12.85 2.06 -7.40
N TYR A 192 12.87 3.38 -7.60
CA TYR A 192 13.43 4.01 -8.78
C TYR A 192 14.92 3.71 -8.94
N ASP A 193 15.70 3.91 -7.87
CA ASP A 193 17.14 3.64 -7.84
C ASP A 193 17.47 2.20 -8.24
N ILE A 194 16.76 1.21 -7.67
CA ILE A 194 16.94 -0.20 -8.03
C ILE A 194 16.51 -0.49 -9.47
N LEU A 195 15.38 0.08 -9.93
CA LEU A 195 14.87 -0.19 -11.28
C LEU A 195 15.74 0.43 -12.38
N VAL A 196 16.42 1.55 -12.09
CA VAL A 196 17.26 2.27 -13.05
C VAL A 196 18.74 1.89 -12.91
N GLY A 197 19.26 1.94 -11.69
CA GLY A 197 20.67 1.63 -11.37
C GLY A 197 20.96 0.14 -11.23
N GLY A 198 19.93 -0.70 -11.04
CA GLY A 198 20.08 -2.14 -10.87
C GLY A 198 20.58 -2.54 -9.48
N LEU A 199 21.02 -3.79 -9.36
CA LEU A 199 21.67 -4.33 -8.16
C LEU A 199 23.09 -4.75 -8.54
N ALA A 200 24.07 -4.44 -7.69
CA ALA A 200 25.47 -4.77 -7.90
C ALA A 200 26.00 -4.33 -9.28
N ALA A 201 25.87 -3.03 -9.57
CA ALA A 201 26.38 -2.43 -10.80
C ALA A 201 27.90 -2.71 -10.98
N GLU A 202 28.36 -2.74 -12.22
CA GLU A 202 29.76 -2.98 -12.53
C GLU A 202 30.66 -1.92 -11.87
N GLY A 203 31.68 -2.37 -11.14
CA GLY A 203 32.56 -1.51 -10.34
C GLY A 203 32.02 -1.13 -8.96
N ALA A 204 30.82 -1.56 -8.57
CA ALA A 204 30.31 -1.34 -7.22
C ALA A 204 31.06 -2.22 -6.19
N ALA A 205 31.64 -1.59 -5.17
CA ALA A 205 32.16 -2.28 -4.00
C ALA A 205 31.05 -2.45 -2.95
N TRP A 206 30.98 -3.62 -2.32
CA TRP A 206 30.07 -3.84 -1.18
C TRP A 206 30.64 -3.18 0.07
N GLU A 207 30.25 -1.91 0.28
CA GLU A 207 30.63 -1.10 1.44
C GLU A 207 29.38 -0.60 2.17
N PRO A 208 28.62 -1.49 2.83
CA PRO A 208 27.38 -1.10 3.51
C PRO A 208 27.72 -0.12 4.64
N THR A 209 27.03 1.02 4.68
CA THR A 209 27.09 1.91 5.85
C THR A 209 26.40 1.22 7.02
N PRO A 210 27.11 0.89 8.11
CA PRO A 210 26.47 0.29 9.26
C PRO A 210 25.46 1.27 9.83
N ILE A 211 24.25 0.79 10.10
CA ILE A 211 23.24 1.57 10.82
C ILE A 211 23.79 1.80 12.23
N PRO A 212 23.96 3.05 12.68
CA PRO A 212 24.51 3.35 14.01
C PRO A 212 23.43 3.08 15.08
N LEU A 213 23.10 1.80 15.27
CA LEU A 213 22.04 1.34 16.17
C LEU A 213 22.25 1.83 17.60
N ALA A 214 23.52 1.94 18.03
CA ALA A 214 23.87 2.47 19.35
C ALA A 214 23.43 3.94 19.51
N ASP A 215 23.67 4.78 18.52
CA ASP A 215 23.32 6.20 18.55
C ASP A 215 21.82 6.42 18.40
N LEU A 216 21.17 5.62 17.53
CA LEU A 216 19.72 5.71 17.30
C LEU A 216 18.91 5.24 18.52
N ALA A 217 19.48 4.33 19.32
CA ALA A 217 18.90 3.83 20.57
C ALA A 217 19.29 4.66 21.80
N ALA A 218 20.31 5.53 21.72
CA ALA A 218 20.78 6.29 22.87
C ALA A 218 19.77 7.37 23.31
N ARG A 219 19.52 7.45 24.63
CA ARG A 219 18.88 8.59 25.31
C ARG A 219 19.72 8.99 26.53
N GLU A 220 19.92 10.28 26.74
CA GLU A 220 20.72 10.82 27.86
C GLU A 220 19.87 11.14 29.10
N GLY A 221 20.41 10.92 30.31
CA GLY A 221 19.84 11.40 31.58
C GLY A 221 18.99 10.37 32.37
N PRO A 222 18.11 10.81 33.31
CA PRO A 222 17.27 9.94 34.16
C PRO A 222 16.31 9.02 33.38
N GLU A 223 16.23 9.16 32.06
CA GLU A 223 15.60 8.21 31.14
C GLU A 223 16.32 6.86 31.06
N MET A 224 17.61 6.76 31.45
CA MET A 224 18.38 5.51 31.40
C MET A 224 17.81 4.39 32.28
N SER A 225 17.30 4.71 33.48
CA SER A 225 16.72 3.67 34.36
C SER A 225 15.39 3.17 33.82
N ARG A 226 14.56 4.08 33.29
CA ARG A 226 13.31 3.73 32.59
C ARG A 226 13.59 2.93 31.32
N GLU A 227 14.61 3.31 30.55
CA GLU A 227 15.03 2.58 29.36
C GLU A 227 15.48 1.16 29.67
N THR A 228 16.17 0.96 30.80
CA THR A 228 16.58 -0.37 31.25
C THR A 228 15.37 -1.28 31.51
N PHE A 229 14.29 -0.74 32.12
CA PHE A 229 13.00 -1.45 32.25
C PHE A 229 12.37 -1.75 30.89
N LEU A 230 12.38 -0.81 29.95
CA LEU A 230 11.83 -1.01 28.60
C LEU A 230 12.58 -2.14 27.86
N LEU A 231 13.90 -2.16 27.92
CA LEU A 231 14.73 -3.19 27.28
C LEU A 231 14.48 -4.58 27.88
N ALA A 232 14.45 -4.70 29.21
CA ALA A 232 14.17 -5.96 29.89
C ALA A 232 12.75 -6.46 29.59
N ALA A 233 11.76 -5.58 29.67
CA ALA A 233 10.37 -5.91 29.35
C ALA A 233 10.21 -6.36 27.89
N THR A 234 10.80 -5.65 26.92
CA THR A 234 10.77 -6.06 25.51
C THR A 234 11.35 -7.46 25.29
N ARG A 235 12.50 -7.79 25.91
CA ARG A 235 13.10 -9.13 25.82
C ARG A 235 12.19 -10.21 26.42
N LEU A 236 11.61 -9.95 27.58
CA LEU A 236 10.71 -10.89 28.27
C LEU A 236 9.40 -11.10 27.51
N ILE A 237 8.83 -10.03 26.95
CA ILE A 237 7.62 -10.10 26.12
C ILE A 237 7.89 -10.90 24.85
N ASN A 238 9.00 -10.63 24.16
CA ASN A 238 9.35 -11.34 22.92
C ASN A 238 9.63 -12.83 23.15
N SER A 239 10.19 -13.19 24.30
CA SER A 239 10.54 -14.60 24.60
C SER A 239 9.41 -15.39 25.26
N ARG A 240 8.50 -14.75 26.01
CA ARG A 240 7.48 -15.44 26.83
C ARG A 240 6.05 -14.94 26.63
N GLY A 241 5.86 -14.00 25.71
CA GLY A 241 4.59 -13.32 25.48
C GLY A 241 4.22 -12.34 26.60
N TYR A 242 3.22 -11.48 26.33
CA TYR A 242 2.75 -10.47 27.28
C TYR A 242 2.36 -11.07 28.65
N ARG A 243 1.62 -12.19 28.67
CA ARG A 243 1.25 -12.86 29.94
C ARG A 243 2.46 -13.42 30.68
N GLY A 244 3.51 -13.82 29.98
CA GLY A 244 4.72 -14.42 30.54
C GLY A 244 5.67 -13.41 31.20
N ALA A 245 5.56 -12.12 30.85
CA ALA A 245 6.37 -11.01 31.37
C ALA A 245 5.69 -10.33 32.57
N SER A 246 5.77 -10.90 33.78
CA SER A 246 5.25 -10.24 34.99
C SER A 246 6.21 -9.15 35.50
N VAL A 247 5.68 -8.18 36.26
CA VAL A 247 6.48 -7.16 36.95
C VAL A 247 7.61 -7.80 37.76
N ASP A 248 7.33 -8.92 38.42
CA ASP A 248 8.27 -9.70 39.20
C ASP A 248 9.44 -10.21 38.36
N LYS A 249 9.14 -10.76 37.17
CA LYS A 249 10.17 -11.30 36.28
C LYS A 249 10.98 -10.19 35.64
N ILE A 250 10.35 -9.07 35.27
CA ILE A 250 11.04 -7.89 34.73
C ILE A 250 11.98 -7.30 35.76
N SER A 251 11.52 -7.16 37.02
CA SER A 251 12.35 -6.65 38.12
C SER A 251 13.49 -7.61 38.46
N ALA A 252 13.22 -8.92 38.45
CA ALA A 252 14.24 -9.95 38.68
C ALA A 252 15.32 -9.97 37.59
N GLU A 253 14.95 -9.81 36.31
CA GLU A 253 15.90 -9.70 35.19
C GLU A 253 16.90 -8.55 35.39
N LEU A 254 16.47 -7.48 36.05
CA LEU A 254 17.25 -6.28 36.31
C LEU A 254 17.93 -6.27 37.69
N ASN A 255 17.77 -7.32 38.49
CA ASN A 255 18.21 -7.37 39.89
C ASN A 255 17.70 -6.18 40.74
N VAL A 256 16.46 -5.75 40.49
CA VAL A 256 15.80 -4.67 41.25
C VAL A 256 14.51 -5.14 41.92
N THR A 257 14.00 -4.35 42.85
CA THR A 257 12.75 -4.65 43.57
C THR A 257 11.52 -4.22 42.77
N LYS A 258 10.35 -4.79 43.10
CA LYS A 258 9.07 -4.27 42.57
C LYS A 258 8.84 -2.81 42.93
N GLY A 259 9.32 -2.36 44.09
CA GLY A 259 9.25 -0.95 44.47
C GLY A 259 10.01 -0.05 43.48
N SER A 260 11.18 -0.50 43.00
CA SER A 260 11.94 0.20 41.95
C SER A 260 11.20 0.24 40.62
N PHE A 261 10.42 -0.80 40.28
CA PHE A 261 9.57 -0.80 39.09
C PHE A 261 8.52 0.32 39.17
N TYR A 262 7.78 0.38 40.28
CA TYR A 262 6.69 1.35 40.47
C TYR A 262 7.17 2.79 40.66
N HIS A 263 8.45 2.99 40.95
CA HIS A 263 9.06 4.32 40.95
C HIS A 263 9.22 4.90 39.53
N HIS A 264 9.29 4.04 38.50
CA HIS A 264 9.53 4.45 37.12
C HIS A 264 8.36 4.19 36.16
N ASN A 265 7.41 3.35 36.56
CA ASN A 265 6.29 2.92 35.73
C ASN A 265 5.04 2.72 36.59
N ASP A 266 3.90 3.23 36.14
CA ASP A 266 2.65 3.17 36.91
C ASP A 266 2.04 1.76 36.89
N ALA A 267 1.94 1.16 35.71
CA ALA A 267 1.47 -0.22 35.55
C ALA A 267 2.29 -0.98 34.50
N LYS A 268 2.11 -2.31 34.51
CA LYS A 268 2.67 -3.21 33.49
C LYS A 268 2.17 -2.83 32.08
N ASP A 269 0.91 -2.47 31.95
CA ASP A 269 0.30 -2.17 30.66
C ASP A 269 0.88 -0.89 30.06
N ASP A 270 1.10 0.13 30.89
CA ASP A 270 1.75 1.38 30.47
C ASP A 270 3.20 1.14 30.04
N LEU A 271 3.94 0.28 30.76
CA LEU A 271 5.29 -0.11 30.36
C LEU A 271 5.29 -0.83 29.00
N VAL A 272 4.31 -1.70 28.75
CA VAL A 272 4.19 -2.43 27.49
C VAL A 272 3.89 -1.47 26.34
N VAL A 273 2.97 -0.52 26.52
CA VAL A 273 2.71 0.54 25.54
C VAL A 273 4.00 1.32 25.25
N ALA A 274 4.71 1.73 26.30
CA ALA A 274 5.98 2.42 26.14
C ALA A 274 7.07 1.56 25.44
N CYS A 275 7.07 0.24 25.60
CA CYS A 275 7.95 -0.67 24.84
C CYS A 275 7.63 -0.63 23.33
N PHE A 276 6.35 -0.60 22.96
CA PHE A 276 5.93 -0.46 21.56
C PHE A 276 6.31 0.91 21.01
N ASP A 277 6.00 1.99 21.73
CA ASP A 277 6.34 3.35 21.31
C ASP A 277 7.85 3.50 21.10
N ARG A 278 8.67 2.98 22.03
CA ARG A 278 10.13 2.95 21.87
C ARG A 278 10.55 2.18 20.63
N THR A 279 9.94 1.04 20.37
CA THR A 279 10.27 0.20 19.20
C THR A 279 9.95 0.94 17.90
N PHE A 280 8.77 1.56 17.81
CA PHE A 280 8.38 2.36 16.65
C PHE A 280 9.27 3.61 16.47
N ASP A 281 9.65 4.28 17.55
CA ASP A 281 10.59 5.41 17.51
C ASP A 281 11.94 5.00 16.93
N VAL A 282 12.53 3.90 17.42
CA VAL A 282 13.80 3.39 16.91
C VAL A 282 13.66 3.00 15.43
N MET A 283 12.59 2.29 15.06
CA MET A 283 12.33 1.92 13.66
C MET A 283 12.22 3.16 12.77
N ARG A 284 11.47 4.18 13.17
CA ARG A 284 11.34 5.44 12.43
C ARG A 284 12.68 6.17 12.27
N ARG A 285 13.51 6.19 13.31
CA ARG A 285 14.86 6.80 13.26
C ARG A 285 15.81 6.04 12.34
N VAL A 286 15.76 4.71 12.33
CA VAL A 286 16.55 3.86 11.42
C VAL A 286 16.08 3.99 9.97
N GLN A 287 14.78 4.22 9.79
CA GLN A 287 14.17 4.35 8.48
C GLN A 287 14.39 5.73 7.86
N ARG A 288 14.49 6.82 8.63
CA ARG A 288 14.81 8.16 8.08
C ARG A 288 16.22 8.21 7.47
#